data_AF-A0A062V945-F1
#
_entry.id   AF-A0A062V945-F1
#
_cell.length_a   1.000
_cell.length_b   1.000
_cell.length_c   1.000
_cell.angle_alpha   90.00
_cell.angle_beta   90.00
_cell.angle_gamma   90.00
#
_symmetry.space_group_name_H-M   'P 1'
#
loop_
_entity.id
_entity.type
_entity.pdbx_description
1 polymer ?
#
loop_
_entity_poly.entity_id
_entity_poly.type
_entity_poly.pdbx_seq_one_letter_code
_entity_poly.pdbx_strand_id
1 'polypeptide(L)'
;MNVESRKRALRYMFERAVDPLGYKFSPDEELVDFLLEQEVYLEQKNGISYCPCQGLPADREGRMKLVCPCIPFHRAQFDYMKCCWCLLYVHKDVTDTVGLRQIPVTEIPAAMLKRG
;
A
#
# COMPACT_ATOMS: atom_id res chain seq x y z
N MET A 1 1.94 20.98 9.38
CA MET A 1 1.49 19.64 9.83
C MET A 1 2.63 18.99 10.60
N ASN A 2 2.39 18.46 11.80
CA ASN A 2 3.44 17.75 12.54
C ASN A 2 3.54 16.30 12.02
N VAL A 3 4.72 15.90 11.54
CA VAL A 3 4.93 14.61 10.84
C VAL A 3 4.59 13.43 11.73
N GLU A 4 5.13 13.39 12.95
CA GLU A 4 4.90 12.28 13.90
C GLU A 4 3.42 12.08 14.25
N SER A 5 2.71 13.17 14.54
CA SER A 5 1.27 13.09 14.81
C SER A 5 0.48 12.60 13.60
N ARG A 6 0.92 12.95 12.39
CA ARG A 6 0.25 12.53 11.16
C ARG A 6 0.55 11.07 10.82
N LYS A 7 1.79 10.59 10.99
CA LYS A 7 2.14 9.17 10.85
C LYS A 7 1.24 8.30 11.72
N ARG A 8 1.05 8.66 13.00
CA ARG A 8 0.13 7.95 13.91
C ARG A 8 -1.32 7.96 13.42
N ALA A 9 -1.79 9.09 12.91
CA ALA A 9 -3.13 9.19 12.35
C ALA A 9 -3.30 8.32 11.10
N LEU A 10 -2.35 8.35 10.16
CA LEU A 10 -2.34 7.51 8.96
C LEU A 10 -2.31 6.03 9.35
N ARG A 11 -1.44 5.63 10.27
CA ARG A 11 -1.37 4.24 10.78
C ARG A 11 -2.73 3.76 11.30
N TYR A 12 -3.36 4.55 12.18
CA TYR A 12 -4.68 4.24 12.73
C TYR A 12 -5.76 4.12 11.65
N MET A 13 -5.83 5.09 10.73
CA MET A 13 -6.86 5.10 9.67
C MET A 13 -6.67 3.96 8.67
N PHE A 14 -5.43 3.73 8.24
CA PHE A 14 -5.12 2.72 7.25
C PHE A 14 -5.25 1.32 7.80
N GLU A 15 -4.87 1.06 9.05
CA GLU A 15 -5.10 -0.24 9.69
C GLU A 15 -6.57 -0.63 9.58
N ARG A 16 -7.48 0.28 9.92
CA ARG A 16 -8.93 0.07 9.82
C ARG A 16 -9.43 -0.10 8.39
N ALA A 17 -8.77 0.52 7.42
CA ALA A 17 -9.12 0.41 6.01
C ALA A 17 -8.67 -0.92 5.41
N VAL A 18 -7.49 -1.42 5.77
CA VAL A 18 -6.88 -2.62 5.18
C VAL A 18 -7.24 -3.92 5.92
N ASP A 19 -7.56 -3.83 7.21
CA ASP A 19 -7.98 -4.97 8.03
C ASP A 19 -9.15 -5.79 7.42
N PRO A 20 -10.29 -5.19 7.02
CA PRO A 20 -11.39 -5.94 6.39
C PRO A 20 -11.02 -6.49 5.00
N LEU A 21 -9.94 -5.99 4.38
CA LEU A 21 -9.43 -6.51 3.12
C LEU A 21 -8.52 -7.73 3.33
N GLY A 22 -8.22 -8.13 4.57
CA GLY A 22 -7.35 -9.27 4.88
C GLY A 22 -5.87 -8.91 4.98
N TYR A 23 -5.54 -7.64 5.09
CA TYR A 23 -4.18 -7.14 5.22
C TYR A 23 -3.92 -6.58 6.62
N LYS A 24 -2.64 -6.40 6.93
CA LYS A 24 -2.10 -5.70 8.09
C LYS A 24 -0.85 -4.92 7.67
N PHE A 25 -0.36 -4.02 8.52
CA PHE A 25 0.97 -3.45 8.32
C PHE A 25 2.05 -4.54 8.32
N SER A 26 3.13 -4.31 7.58
CA SER A 26 4.32 -5.18 7.61
C SER A 26 4.86 -5.36 9.03
N PRO A 27 5.43 -6.53 9.36
CA PRO A 27 6.18 -6.72 10.60
C PRO A 27 7.50 -5.92 10.65
N ASP A 28 7.97 -5.39 9.52
CA ASP A 28 9.13 -4.50 9.44
C ASP A 28 8.74 -3.06 9.84
N GLU A 29 8.88 -2.74 11.13
CA GLU A 29 8.48 -1.44 11.67
C GLU A 29 9.34 -0.27 11.18
N GLU A 30 10.61 -0.50 10.82
CA GLU A 30 11.47 0.54 10.24
C GLU A 30 10.97 0.93 8.84
N LEU A 31 10.61 -0.07 8.03
CA LEU A 31 10.00 0.15 6.72
C LEU A 31 8.64 0.85 6.84
N VAL A 32 7.80 0.40 7.78
CA VAL A 32 6.48 1.01 8.02
C VAL A 32 6.63 2.48 8.40
N ASP A 33 7.53 2.81 9.32
CA ASP A 33 7.75 4.19 9.75
C ASP A 33 8.23 5.07 8.59
N PHE A 34 9.22 4.59 7.83
CA PHE A 34 9.75 5.29 6.66
C PHE A 34 8.66 5.56 5.61
N LEU A 35 7.86 4.56 5.24
CA LEU A 35 6.82 4.70 4.23
C LEU A 35 5.69 5.63 4.69
N LEU A 36 5.28 5.54 5.95
CA LEU A 36 4.31 6.49 6.52
C LEU A 36 4.85 7.92 6.51
N GLU A 37 6.14 8.13 6.77
CA GLU A 37 6.76 9.45 6.66
C GLU A 37 6.67 10.00 5.23
N GLN A 38 6.99 9.17 4.22
CA GLN A 38 6.88 9.58 2.82
C GLN A 38 5.43 9.90 2.41
N GLU A 39 4.45 9.13 2.92
CA GLU A 39 3.03 9.40 2.67
C GLU A 39 2.56 10.72 3.30
N VAL A 40 3.10 11.08 4.47
CA VAL A 40 2.87 12.40 5.07
C VAL A 40 3.45 13.51 4.20
N TYR A 41 4.66 13.35 3.65
CA TYR A 41 5.24 14.37 2.76
C TYR A 41 4.44 14.52 1.45
N LEU A 42 3.96 13.41 0.89
CA LEU A 42 3.08 13.44 -0.27
C LEU A 42 1.75 14.12 0.03
N GLU A 43 1.18 13.88 1.21
CA GLU A 43 -0.02 14.56 1.67
C GLU A 43 0.20 16.06 1.84
N GLN A 44 1.30 16.48 2.45
CA GLN A 44 1.63 17.90 2.60
C GLN A 44 1.75 18.60 1.24
N LYS A 45 2.35 17.94 0.26
CA LYS A 45 2.55 18.50 -1.09
C LYS A 45 1.27 18.51 -1.94
N ASN A 46 0.44 17.48 -1.82
CA ASN A 46 -0.66 17.25 -2.77
C ASN A 46 -2.07 17.26 -2.13
N GLY A 47 -2.17 17.41 -0.81
CA GLY A 47 -3.42 17.37 -0.05
C GLY A 47 -3.96 15.96 0.23
N ILE A 48 -3.28 14.90 -0.22
CA ILE A 48 -3.70 13.51 -0.03
C ILE A 48 -2.50 12.56 0.00
N SER A 49 -2.58 11.51 0.81
CA SER A 49 -1.57 10.45 0.91
C SER A 49 -1.65 9.53 -0.32
N TYR A 50 -0.71 9.69 -1.25
CA TYR A 50 -0.53 8.77 -2.38
C TYR A 50 0.52 7.70 -2.06
N CYS A 51 0.59 6.60 -2.82
CA CYS A 51 1.66 5.60 -2.66
C CYS A 51 3.01 6.31 -2.81
N PRO A 52 3.92 6.16 -1.84
CA PRO A 52 5.26 6.74 -1.93
C PRO A 52 6.15 6.01 -2.93
N CYS A 53 5.64 4.91 -3.49
CA CYS A 53 6.39 3.93 -4.25
C CYS A 53 6.28 4.08 -5.77
N GLN A 54 5.40 4.93 -6.26
CA GLN A 54 5.09 5.09 -7.69
C GLN A 54 5.09 6.58 -8.05
N GLY A 55 5.56 6.89 -9.25
CA GLY A 55 5.45 8.24 -9.80
C GLY A 55 3.98 8.64 -9.99
N LEU A 56 3.63 9.86 -9.57
CA LEU A 56 2.27 10.36 -9.75
C LEU A 56 2.00 10.65 -11.24
N PRO A 57 1.01 9.98 -11.86
CA PRO A 57 0.67 10.24 -13.26
C PRO A 57 0.06 11.64 -13.43
N ALA A 58 0.04 12.13 -14.66
CA ALA A 58 -0.53 13.44 -14.96
C ALA A 58 -2.07 13.41 -14.91
N ASP A 59 -2.68 12.29 -15.28
CA ASP A 59 -4.13 12.15 -15.33
C ASP A 59 -4.74 11.82 -13.96
N ARG A 60 -5.98 12.28 -13.77
CA ARG A 60 -6.72 12.12 -12.52
C ARG A 60 -7.03 10.65 -12.20
N GLU A 61 -7.33 9.85 -13.22
CA GLU A 61 -7.74 8.45 -13.02
C GLU A 61 -6.57 7.60 -12.48
N GLY A 62 -5.38 7.75 -13.06
CA GLY A 62 -4.16 7.11 -12.61
C GLY A 62 -3.80 7.52 -11.19
N ARG A 63 -3.97 8.80 -10.83
CA ARG A 63 -3.72 9.27 -9.46
C ARG A 63 -4.66 8.63 -8.45
N MET A 64 -5.95 8.48 -8.80
CA MET A 64 -6.92 7.83 -7.92
C MET A 64 -6.51 6.39 -7.58
N LYS A 65 -5.93 5.66 -8.53
CA LYS A 65 -5.41 4.29 -8.33
C LYS A 65 -4.16 4.23 -7.45
N LEU A 66 -3.59 5.37 -7.08
CA LEU A 66 -2.41 5.50 -6.22
C LEU A 66 -2.72 6.14 -4.87
N VAL A 67 -3.97 6.49 -4.55
CA VAL A 67 -4.31 6.94 -3.18
C VAL A 67 -4.09 5.79 -2.21
N CYS A 68 -3.33 6.02 -1.13
CA CYS A 68 -3.06 5.00 -0.13
C CYS A 68 -4.26 4.83 0.84
N PRO A 69 -4.68 3.59 1.17
CA PRO A 69 -4.21 2.31 0.65
C PRO A 69 -4.77 2.01 -0.75
N CYS A 70 -3.90 1.80 -1.74
CA CYS A 70 -4.30 1.56 -3.12
C CYS A 70 -4.77 0.12 -3.39
N ILE A 71 -4.85 -0.72 -2.34
CA ILE A 71 -5.20 -2.15 -2.39
C ILE A 71 -6.47 -2.42 -3.21
N PRO A 72 -7.58 -1.66 -3.08
CA PRO A 72 -8.79 -1.95 -3.86
C PRO A 72 -8.59 -1.93 -5.38
N PHE A 73 -7.61 -1.16 -5.89
CA PHE A 73 -7.34 -1.06 -7.32
C PHE A 73 -6.36 -2.11 -7.85
N HIS A 74 -5.58 -2.74 -6.95
CA HIS A 74 -4.51 -3.68 -7.30
C HIS A 74 -4.71 -5.05 -6.61
N ARG A 75 -5.94 -5.32 -6.17
CA ARG A 75 -6.26 -6.41 -5.25
C ARG A 75 -5.76 -7.77 -5.73
N ALA A 76 -6.07 -8.14 -6.98
CA ALA A 76 -5.66 -9.42 -7.53
C ALA A 76 -4.13 -9.59 -7.55
N GLN A 77 -3.39 -8.51 -7.82
CA GLN A 77 -1.93 -8.52 -7.80
C GLN A 77 -1.40 -8.68 -6.38
N PHE A 78 -1.93 -7.89 -5.45
CA PHE A 78 -1.46 -7.88 -4.08
C PHE A 78 -1.85 -9.14 -3.32
N ASP A 79 -2.96 -9.79 -3.68
CA ASP A 79 -3.33 -11.09 -3.12
C ASP A 79 -2.37 -12.18 -3.58
N TYR A 80 -1.99 -12.17 -4.87
CA TYR A 80 -1.02 -13.14 -5.41
C TYR A 80 0.36 -12.98 -4.75
N MET A 81 0.81 -11.74 -4.55
CA MET A 81 2.09 -11.45 -3.88
C MET A 81 2.01 -11.57 -2.35
N LYS A 82 0.81 -11.67 -1.77
CA LYS A 82 0.54 -11.54 -0.33
C LYS A 82 1.00 -10.22 0.30
N CYS A 83 1.24 -9.20 -0.50
CA CYS A 83 1.65 -7.86 -0.06
C CYS A 83 1.28 -6.79 -1.07
N CYS A 84 1.22 -5.54 -0.62
CA CYS A 84 1.21 -4.42 -1.55
C CYS A 84 2.60 -4.23 -2.18
N TRP A 85 2.68 -3.42 -3.24
CA TRP A 85 3.92 -3.22 -4.00
C TRP A 85 5.11 -2.78 -3.12
N CYS A 86 4.90 -1.81 -2.23
CA CYS A 86 5.96 -1.26 -1.38
C CYS A 86 6.20 -2.04 -0.08
N LEU A 87 5.52 -3.18 0.12
CA LEU A 87 5.54 -3.95 1.36
C LEU A 87 5.04 -3.18 2.60
N LEU A 88 4.35 -2.04 2.47
CA LEU A 88 3.71 -1.39 3.63
C LEU A 88 2.65 -2.29 4.28
N TYR A 89 1.91 -3.03 3.45
CA TYR A 89 0.87 -3.96 3.87
C TYR A 89 1.19 -5.37 3.39
N VAL A 90 0.92 -6.35 4.25
CA VAL A 90 1.02 -7.78 3.98
C VAL A 90 -0.29 -8.47 4.35
N HIS A 91 -0.54 -9.66 3.81
CA HIS A 91 -1.67 -10.47 4.28
C HIS A 91 -1.54 -10.80 5.78
N LYS A 92 -2.67 -10.98 6.46
CA LYS A 92 -2.70 -11.25 7.90
C LYS A 92 -1.91 -12.51 8.30
N ASP A 93 -1.83 -13.51 7.42
CA ASP A 93 -1.11 -14.78 7.62
C ASP A 93 0.42 -14.66 7.43
N VAL A 94 0.92 -13.54 6.89
CA VAL A 94 2.36 -13.30 6.71
C VAL A 94 3.00 -12.93 8.05
N THR A 95 3.98 -13.72 8.50
CA THR A 95 4.74 -13.48 9.75
C THR A 95 6.11 -12.85 9.51
N ASP A 96 6.66 -13.03 8.31
CA ASP A 96 7.95 -12.51 7.87
C ASP A 96 7.84 -12.15 6.37
N THR A 97 8.54 -11.11 5.95
CA THR A 97 8.54 -10.60 4.58
C THR A 97 9.64 -11.21 3.71
N VAL A 98 10.55 -12.02 4.27
CA VAL A 98 11.60 -12.69 3.52
C VAL A 98 10.99 -13.56 2.40
N GLY A 99 11.47 -13.33 1.17
CA GLY A 99 11.04 -14.08 -0.01
C GLY A 99 9.75 -13.57 -0.68
N LEU A 100 9.08 -12.56 -0.12
CA LEU A 100 8.05 -11.83 -0.86
C LEU A 100 8.70 -11.06 -2.00
N ARG A 101 8.08 -11.11 -3.19
CA ARG A 101 8.62 -10.50 -4.40
C ARG A 101 7.61 -9.57 -5.03
N GLN A 102 8.11 -8.40 -5.46
CA GLN A 102 7.39 -7.48 -6.32
C GLN A 102 7.41 -8.05 -7.74
N ILE A 103 6.24 -8.44 -8.25
CA ILE A 103 6.11 -8.92 -9.63
C ILE A 103 5.09 -8.06 -10.38
N PRO A 104 5.35 -7.73 -11.66
CA PRO A 104 4.39 -6.97 -12.46
C PRO A 104 3.13 -7.79 -12.72
N VAL A 105 2.00 -7.10 -12.94
CA VAL A 105 0.70 -7.74 -13.20
C VAL A 105 0.72 -8.70 -14.40
N THR A 106 1.62 -8.48 -15.35
CA THR A 106 1.83 -9.33 -16.54
C THR A 106 2.34 -10.73 -16.21
N GLU A 107 2.97 -10.92 -15.05
CA GLU A 107 3.47 -12.22 -14.58
C GLU A 107 2.42 -13.00 -13.77
N ILE A 108 1.24 -12.42 -13.55
CA ILE A 108 0.18 -13.07 -12.79
C ILE A 108 -0.64 -13.96 -13.71
N PRO A 109 -0.90 -15.23 -13.32
CA PRO A 109 -1.77 -16.10 -14.08
C PRO A 109 -3.14 -15.45 -14.32
N ALA A 110 -3.57 -15.40 -15.59
CA ALA A 110 -4.83 -14.74 -15.97
C ALA A 110 -6.07 -15.27 -15.23
N ALA A 111 -6.02 -16.53 -14.76
CA ALA A 111 -7.06 -17.12 -13.92
C ALA A 111 -7.25 -16.40 -12.57
N MET A 112 -6.20 -15.76 -12.03
CA MET A 112 -6.24 -15.04 -10.76
C MET A 112 -6.73 -13.59 -10.90
N LEU A 113 -6.63 -13.01 -12.09
CA LEU A 113 -7.10 -11.63 -12.36
C LEU A 113 -8.63 -11.52 -12.49
N LYS A 114 -9.35 -12.65 -12.64
CA LYS A 114 -10.80 -12.69 -12.89
C LYS A 114 -11.67 -12.69 -11.62
N ARG A 115 -11.08 -12.61 -10.42
CA ARG A 115 -11.81 -12.72 -9.13
C ARG A 115 -12.09 -11.36 -8.46
N GLY A 116 -12.12 -10.27 -9.24
CA GLY A 116 -12.44 -8.92 -8.77
C GLY A 116 -13.93 -8.65 -8.72
#